data_AF-A0A7C1HI15-F1
#
_entry.id   AF-A0A7C1HI15-F1
#
_cell.length_a   1.000
_cell.length_b   1.000
_cell.length_c   1.000
_cell.angle_alpha   90.00
_cell.angle_beta   90.00
_cell.angle_gamma   90.00
#
_symmetry.space_group_name_H-M   'P 1'
#
loop_
_entity.id
_entity.type
_entity.pdbx_description
1 polymer ?
#
loop_
_entity_poly.entity_id
_entity_poly.type
_entity_poly.pdbx_seq_one_letter_code
_entity_poly.pdbx_strand_id
1 'polypeptide(L)'
;MKKRVVITGMGVAAPNAHGLENFEQALREGRSGVRFIPRLQELKFGCQIAGVPENFEEIRKSYFDHEKLMSINDNIGFASVSAVDAWRDAGFGTLDDGDDNVDWDTGVIAGSGIGGMDTIATMVVPQINEGKVRRMGSRIVEQVMGSGTSARISGLIGAGNQVTSNSSACSTGNEAVIDAMLRIRMGLAKRMVAGGSEGASPYIWGGFDAMRVICRKFNDNPAAGSRPMSASAAGFVPGSGGAMIVLEDLETALARGARIYAEIIGGYVNCGGQRMSGSMTAPNPEGVRRCIRGSMADAGISASDIDVINGHLTATYADPYEVKSWAAALKRTPENFPYIQSTKSLIGHCLGAAGAIECVASILQLYKGFLH
;
A
#
# COMPACT_ATOMS: atom_id res chain seq x y z
N MET A 1 3.18 -28.23 -11.99
CA MET A 1 4.31 -27.42 -11.49
C MET A 1 3.76 -26.04 -11.12
N LYS A 2 4.20 -25.39 -10.03
CA LYS A 2 3.72 -24.03 -9.69
C LYS A 2 4.17 -23.05 -10.78
N LYS A 3 3.28 -22.21 -11.30
CA LYS A 3 3.69 -21.15 -12.26
C LYS A 3 4.60 -20.14 -11.57
N ARG A 4 5.62 -19.66 -12.29
CA ARG A 4 6.51 -18.59 -11.80
C ARG A 4 5.84 -17.24 -12.04
N VAL A 5 5.92 -16.35 -11.04
CA VAL A 5 5.22 -15.06 -11.05
C VAL A 5 6.23 -13.93 -10.99
N VAL A 6 6.20 -13.07 -12.00
CA VAL A 6 7.11 -11.94 -12.13
C VAL A 6 6.36 -10.62 -12.04
N ILE A 7 7.09 -9.57 -11.69
CA ILE A 7 6.59 -8.21 -11.65
C ILE A 7 7.02 -7.52 -12.94
N THR A 8 6.04 -7.09 -13.74
CA THR A 8 6.27 -6.48 -15.05
C THR A 8 5.99 -4.99 -15.09
N GLY A 9 5.24 -4.46 -14.12
CA GLY A 9 5.00 -3.02 -13.99
C GLY A 9 4.71 -2.59 -12.56
N MET A 10 5.02 -1.34 -12.24
CA MET A 10 4.78 -0.73 -10.93
C MET A 10 4.32 0.72 -11.07
N GLY A 11 3.46 1.16 -10.16
CA GLY A 11 3.02 2.55 -10.08
C GLY A 11 2.82 2.96 -8.62
N VAL A 12 3.10 4.22 -8.31
CA VAL A 12 3.14 4.73 -6.94
C VAL A 12 2.77 6.20 -6.86
N ALA A 13 1.88 6.51 -5.93
CA ALA A 13 1.58 7.85 -5.43
C ALA A 13 1.88 7.87 -3.93
N ALA A 14 3.12 8.21 -3.58
CA ALA A 14 3.62 8.25 -2.21
C ALA A 14 3.71 9.69 -1.68
N PRO A 15 3.74 9.88 -0.36
CA PRO A 15 3.91 11.18 0.27
C PRO A 15 5.10 12.02 -0.18
N ASN A 16 6.20 11.38 -0.58
CA ASN A 16 7.42 12.05 -0.99
C ASN A 16 7.63 12.11 -2.51
N ALA A 17 6.79 11.42 -3.31
CA ALA A 17 6.91 11.39 -4.77
C ALA A 17 5.72 10.69 -5.46
N HIS A 18 5.54 11.03 -6.75
CA HIS A 18 4.64 10.35 -7.67
C HIS A 18 5.43 9.84 -8.89
N GLY A 19 5.15 8.60 -9.30
CA GLY A 19 5.85 7.90 -10.39
C GLY A 19 7.19 7.30 -9.96
N LEU A 20 7.64 6.26 -10.67
CA LEU A 20 8.80 5.45 -10.27
C LEU A 20 10.11 6.24 -10.25
N GLU A 21 10.32 7.15 -11.21
CA GLU A 21 11.57 7.93 -11.30
C GLU A 21 11.74 8.88 -10.10
N ASN A 22 10.71 9.68 -9.81
CA ASN A 22 10.73 10.59 -8.66
C ASN A 22 10.78 9.82 -7.34
N PHE A 23 10.12 8.66 -7.27
CA PHE A 23 10.15 7.83 -6.07
C PHE A 23 11.54 7.21 -5.86
N GLU A 24 12.22 6.75 -6.92
CA GLU A 24 13.62 6.33 -6.85
C GLU A 24 14.50 7.44 -6.27
N GLN A 25 14.39 8.64 -6.83
CA GLN A 25 15.17 9.79 -6.38
C GLN A 25 14.88 10.13 -4.92
N ALA A 26 13.61 10.17 -4.52
CA ALA A 26 13.22 10.46 -3.15
C ALA A 26 13.74 9.42 -2.14
N LEU A 27 13.77 8.13 -2.52
CA LEU A 27 14.36 7.07 -1.70
C LEU A 27 15.87 7.29 -1.56
N ARG A 28 16.60 7.53 -2.66
CA ARG A 28 18.06 7.74 -2.63
C ARG A 28 18.49 8.95 -1.81
N GLU A 29 17.68 10.00 -1.81
CA GLU A 29 17.94 11.22 -1.05
C GLU A 29 17.50 11.14 0.42
N GLY A 30 16.79 10.08 0.82
CA GLY A 30 16.16 10.02 2.14
C GLY A 30 15.13 11.14 2.34
N ARG A 31 14.42 11.53 1.27
CA ARG A 31 13.50 12.66 1.28
C ARG A 31 12.22 12.31 2.04
N SER A 32 12.00 13.00 3.16
CA SER A 32 10.76 12.89 3.94
C SER A 32 9.58 13.55 3.22
N GLY A 33 8.49 12.80 3.09
CA GLY A 33 7.16 13.29 2.68
C GLY A 33 6.28 13.70 3.87
N VAL A 34 6.79 13.59 5.10
CA VAL A 34 6.08 14.04 6.31
C VAL A 34 6.17 15.56 6.45
N ARG A 35 5.01 16.18 6.63
CA ARG A 35 4.84 17.63 6.73
C ARG A 35 3.79 18.01 7.76
N PHE A 36 3.81 19.27 8.16
CA PHE A 36 2.78 19.86 9.02
C PHE A 36 1.46 19.99 8.25
N ILE A 37 0.34 19.64 8.89
CA ILE A 37 -1.00 19.67 8.32
C ILE A 37 -1.85 20.68 9.13
N PRO A 38 -2.05 21.90 8.62
CA PRO A 38 -2.79 22.95 9.34
C PRO A 38 -4.18 22.50 9.80
N ARG A 39 -4.87 21.71 8.97
CA ARG A 39 -6.20 21.18 9.29
C ARG A 39 -6.22 20.31 10.55
N LEU A 40 -5.16 19.55 10.82
CA LEU A 40 -5.08 18.74 12.04
C LEU A 40 -4.93 19.61 13.29
N GLN A 41 -4.18 20.72 13.18
CA GLN A 41 -4.08 21.71 14.25
C GLN A 41 -5.42 22.40 14.52
N GLU A 42 -6.14 22.84 13.47
CA GLU A 42 -7.48 23.43 13.60
C GLU A 42 -8.46 22.50 14.32
N LEU A 43 -8.38 21.20 14.01
CA LEU A 43 -9.18 20.14 14.62
C LEU A 43 -8.64 19.68 16.00
N LYS A 44 -7.59 20.32 16.53
CA LYS A 44 -7.00 20.07 17.84
C LYS A 44 -6.44 18.64 18.01
N PHE A 45 -5.90 18.06 16.93
CA PHE A 45 -5.19 16.79 17.01
C PHE A 45 -3.90 16.95 17.82
N GLY A 46 -3.51 15.88 18.54
CA GLY A 46 -2.20 15.81 19.17
C GLY A 46 -1.08 15.68 18.15
N CYS A 47 -1.27 14.84 17.14
CA CYS A 47 -0.41 14.74 15.97
C CYS A 47 -0.87 15.72 14.89
N GLN A 48 -0.02 16.68 14.54
CA GLN A 48 -0.33 17.71 13.54
C GLN A 48 0.50 17.54 12.27
N ILE A 49 1.13 16.38 12.11
CA ILE A 49 1.98 16.03 10.97
C ILE A 49 1.44 14.77 10.29
N ALA A 50 1.61 14.68 8.98
CA ALA A 50 1.26 13.49 8.21
C ALA A 50 2.09 13.41 6.92
N GLY A 51 2.22 12.19 6.39
CA GLY A 51 2.67 11.95 5.03
C GLY A 51 1.50 11.97 4.06
N VAL A 52 1.42 12.97 3.19
CA VAL A 52 0.36 13.07 2.16
C VAL A 52 1.04 13.23 0.80
N PRO A 53 0.53 12.66 -0.30
CA PRO A 53 1.04 12.97 -1.65
C PRO A 53 0.83 14.45 -2.01
N GLU A 54 1.83 15.08 -2.63
CA GLU A 54 1.79 16.49 -3.04
C GLU A 54 1.18 16.66 -4.43
N ASN A 55 0.53 17.81 -4.67
CA ASN A 55 -0.08 18.20 -5.95
C ASN A 55 -1.00 17.14 -6.56
N PHE A 56 -1.59 16.27 -5.74
CA PHE A 56 -2.32 15.11 -6.25
C PHE A 56 -3.59 15.47 -7.03
N GLU A 57 -4.20 16.62 -6.71
CA GLU A 57 -5.31 17.16 -7.49
C GLU A 57 -4.91 17.44 -8.95
N GLU A 58 -3.73 18.02 -9.16
CA GLU A 58 -3.21 18.32 -10.50
C GLU A 58 -2.79 17.05 -11.22
N ILE A 59 -2.14 16.13 -10.50
CA ILE A 59 -1.78 14.81 -11.00
C ILE A 59 -3.02 14.10 -11.51
N ARG A 60 -4.06 13.88 -10.69
CA ARG A 60 -5.23 13.11 -11.14
C ARG A 60 -5.98 13.76 -12.32
N LYS A 61 -5.95 15.10 -12.43
CA LYS A 61 -6.51 15.83 -13.58
C LYS A 61 -5.76 15.60 -14.89
N SER A 62 -4.48 15.23 -14.85
CA SER A 62 -3.74 14.85 -16.06
C SER A 62 -4.03 13.43 -16.53
N TYR A 63 -4.72 12.62 -15.72
CA TYR A 63 -5.06 11.22 -16.04
C TYR A 63 -6.52 11.05 -16.43
N PHE A 64 -7.42 11.86 -15.86
CA PHE A 64 -8.85 11.63 -15.92
C PHE A 64 -9.59 12.90 -16.34
N ASP A 65 -10.55 12.74 -17.24
CA ASP A 65 -11.50 13.79 -17.59
C ASP A 65 -12.43 14.15 -16.42
N HIS A 66 -13.19 15.23 -16.59
CA HIS A 66 -14.13 15.71 -15.58
C HIS A 66 -15.14 14.65 -15.14
N GLU A 67 -15.64 13.83 -16.07
CA GLU A 67 -16.61 12.80 -15.73
C GLU A 67 -15.96 11.74 -14.83
N LYS A 68 -14.79 11.24 -15.21
CA LYS A 68 -14.05 10.25 -14.43
C LYS A 68 -13.64 10.77 -13.04
N LEU A 69 -13.37 12.06 -12.89
CA LEU A 69 -13.03 12.67 -11.60
C LEU A 69 -14.21 12.75 -10.63
N MET A 70 -15.45 12.81 -11.12
CA MET A 70 -16.65 12.90 -10.26
C MET A 70 -16.95 11.61 -9.47
N SER A 71 -16.28 10.48 -9.76
CA SER A 71 -16.36 9.23 -8.98
C SER A 71 -15.10 8.94 -8.15
N ILE A 72 -14.19 9.91 -8.03
CA ILE A 72 -12.88 9.70 -7.42
C ILE A 72 -12.77 10.54 -6.14
N ASN A 73 -12.67 9.86 -5.00
CA ASN A 73 -12.08 10.44 -3.78
C ASN A 73 -10.57 10.15 -3.73
N ASP A 74 -9.86 10.66 -2.73
CA ASP A 74 -8.41 10.48 -2.61
C ASP A 74 -7.97 9.01 -2.65
N ASN A 75 -8.67 8.13 -1.92
CA ASN A 75 -8.37 6.70 -1.90
C ASN A 75 -8.46 6.07 -3.30
N ILE A 76 -9.59 6.25 -3.99
CA ILE A 76 -9.80 5.75 -5.35
C ILE A 76 -8.83 6.43 -6.32
N GLY A 77 -8.49 7.70 -6.09
CA GLY A 77 -7.58 8.47 -6.92
C GLY A 77 -6.18 7.90 -6.88
N PHE A 78 -5.62 7.71 -5.68
CA PHE A 78 -4.29 7.13 -5.51
C PHE A 78 -4.21 5.74 -6.14
N ALA A 79 -5.23 4.90 -5.94
CA ALA A 79 -5.35 3.59 -6.58
C ALA A 79 -5.38 3.68 -8.10
N SER A 80 -6.20 4.57 -8.65
CA SER A 80 -6.43 4.70 -10.10
C SER A 80 -5.19 5.22 -10.83
N VAL A 81 -4.57 6.28 -10.31
CA VAL A 81 -3.34 6.85 -10.88
C VAL A 81 -2.22 5.81 -10.82
N SER A 82 -2.02 5.16 -9.67
CA SER A 82 -0.98 4.14 -9.51
C SER A 82 -1.23 2.92 -10.41
N ALA A 83 -2.48 2.51 -10.61
CA ALA A 83 -2.82 1.40 -11.50
C ALA A 83 -2.53 1.74 -12.97
N VAL A 84 -2.89 2.94 -13.42
CA VAL A 84 -2.61 3.40 -14.79
C VAL A 84 -1.10 3.46 -15.02
N ASP A 85 -0.33 4.00 -14.08
CA ASP A 85 1.13 4.01 -14.16
C ASP A 85 1.73 2.61 -14.21
N ALA A 86 1.29 1.71 -13.32
CA ALA A 86 1.75 0.33 -13.30
C ALA A 86 1.44 -0.41 -14.61
N TRP A 87 0.25 -0.19 -15.16
CA TRP A 87 -0.19 -0.80 -16.41
C TRP A 87 0.61 -0.30 -17.62
N ARG A 88 0.86 1.01 -17.67
CA ARG A 88 1.73 1.63 -18.69
C ARG A 88 3.18 1.18 -18.57
N ASP A 89 3.72 1.10 -17.36
CA ASP A 89 5.07 0.60 -17.09
C ASP A 89 5.22 -0.88 -17.49
N ALA A 90 4.16 -1.68 -17.34
CA ALA A 90 4.10 -3.04 -17.87
C ALA A 90 4.03 -3.12 -19.40
N GLY A 91 3.91 -2.00 -20.11
CA GLY A 91 3.87 -1.93 -21.58
C GLY A 91 2.48 -2.06 -22.19
N PHE A 92 1.41 -1.83 -21.42
CA PHE A 92 0.03 -1.84 -21.91
C PHE A 92 -0.54 -0.43 -22.08
N GLY A 93 -1.48 -0.27 -23.02
CA GLY A 93 -2.30 0.93 -23.15
C GLY A 93 -3.49 0.91 -22.19
N THR A 94 -4.00 2.09 -21.83
CA THR A 94 -5.33 2.22 -21.20
C THR A 94 -6.42 2.13 -22.27
N LEU A 95 -7.63 1.72 -21.88
CA LEU A 95 -8.77 1.71 -22.78
C LEU A 95 -9.16 3.12 -23.21
N ASP A 96 -9.55 3.26 -24.48
CA ASP A 96 -10.18 4.48 -25.01
C ASP A 96 -11.65 4.57 -24.56
N ASP A 97 -12.21 5.77 -24.57
CA ASP A 97 -13.61 5.96 -24.20
C ASP A 97 -14.54 5.24 -25.19
N GLY A 98 -15.37 4.34 -24.66
CA GLY A 98 -16.32 3.53 -25.45
C GLY A 98 -15.77 2.18 -25.90
N ASP A 99 -14.52 1.84 -25.56
CA ASP A 99 -13.99 0.47 -25.73
C ASP A 99 -14.72 -0.50 -24.79
N ASP A 100 -15.33 -1.54 -25.35
CA ASP A 100 -16.08 -2.58 -24.63
C ASP A 100 -15.32 -3.90 -24.49
N ASN A 101 -14.03 -3.92 -24.87
CA ASN A 101 -13.20 -5.11 -24.76
C ASN A 101 -12.93 -5.49 -23.29
N VAL A 102 -13.17 -6.76 -23.00
CA VAL A 102 -12.90 -7.36 -21.68
C VAL A 102 -11.70 -8.28 -21.77
N ASP A 103 -10.66 -7.98 -20.97
CA ASP A 103 -9.50 -8.82 -20.77
C ASP A 103 -9.76 -9.87 -19.68
N TRP A 104 -10.24 -11.04 -20.12
CA TRP A 104 -10.56 -12.17 -19.24
C TRP A 104 -9.35 -12.82 -18.55
N ASP A 105 -8.13 -12.50 -18.99
CA ASP A 105 -6.89 -13.04 -18.44
C ASP A 105 -6.29 -12.17 -17.32
N THR A 106 -6.82 -10.96 -17.14
CA THR A 106 -6.33 -9.96 -16.18
C THR A 106 -7.34 -9.74 -15.04
N GLY A 107 -6.88 -9.89 -13.80
CA GLY A 107 -7.66 -9.59 -12.59
C GLY A 107 -7.13 -8.40 -11.80
N VAL A 108 -7.87 -7.99 -10.78
CA VAL A 108 -7.54 -6.88 -9.88
C VAL A 108 -7.80 -7.27 -8.43
N ILE A 109 -6.79 -7.12 -7.58
CA ILE A 109 -6.96 -7.14 -6.13
C ILE A 109 -6.42 -5.84 -5.56
N ALA A 110 -7.30 -4.88 -5.29
CA ALA A 110 -6.90 -3.57 -4.77
C ALA A 110 -7.65 -3.26 -3.49
N GLY A 111 -6.93 -3.25 -2.37
CA GLY A 111 -7.52 -3.07 -1.05
C GLY A 111 -7.38 -1.66 -0.48
N SER A 112 -8.14 -1.39 0.58
CA SER A 112 -8.02 -0.18 1.39
C SER A 112 -8.34 -0.54 2.84
N GLY A 113 -7.63 0.08 3.79
CA GLY A 113 -7.87 -0.21 5.21
C GLY A 113 -9.22 0.33 5.65
N ILE A 114 -9.50 1.60 5.31
CA ILE A 114 -10.65 2.34 5.86
C ILE A 114 -11.57 2.89 4.75
N GLY A 115 -11.15 2.84 3.48
CA GLY A 115 -12.02 3.10 2.33
C GLY A 115 -12.42 4.57 2.18
N GLY A 116 -13.65 4.83 1.72
CA GLY A 116 -14.16 6.17 1.42
C GLY A 116 -14.59 7.00 2.63
N MET A 117 -13.93 6.84 3.79
CA MET A 117 -14.33 7.48 5.05
C MET A 117 -14.38 9.02 4.96
N ASP A 118 -13.53 9.63 4.14
CA ASP A 118 -13.57 11.07 3.89
C ASP A 118 -14.88 11.50 3.22
N THR A 119 -15.28 10.82 2.14
CA THR A 119 -16.56 11.04 1.46
C THR A 119 -17.74 10.78 2.39
N ILE A 120 -17.65 9.75 3.25
CA ILE A 120 -18.70 9.47 4.24
C ILE A 120 -18.84 10.66 5.20
N ALA A 121 -17.74 11.14 5.76
CA ALA A 121 -17.75 12.19 6.78
C ALA A 121 -18.13 13.57 6.22
N THR A 122 -17.66 13.92 5.02
CA THR A 122 -17.83 15.26 4.45
C THR A 122 -19.09 15.40 3.58
N MET A 123 -19.59 14.31 3.01
CA MET A 123 -20.72 14.33 2.09
C MET A 123 -21.90 13.49 2.60
N VAL A 124 -21.70 12.21 2.90
CA VAL A 124 -22.83 11.31 3.23
C VAL A 124 -23.52 11.71 4.53
N VAL A 125 -22.77 11.84 5.62
CA VAL A 125 -23.31 12.14 6.95
C VAL A 125 -24.04 13.51 6.96
N PRO A 126 -23.45 14.62 6.48
CA PRO A 126 -24.14 15.91 6.47
C PRO A 126 -25.41 15.93 5.62
N GLN A 127 -25.37 15.34 4.41
CA GLN A 127 -26.54 15.34 3.51
C GLN A 127 -27.69 14.51 4.08
N ILE A 128 -27.42 13.40 4.77
CA ILE A 128 -28.45 12.62 5.46
C ILE A 128 -29.06 13.41 6.61
N ASN A 129 -28.21 14.00 7.48
CA ASN A 129 -28.67 14.75 8.64
C ASN A 129 -29.52 15.97 8.27
N GLU A 130 -29.26 16.57 7.10
CA GLU A 130 -30.03 17.70 6.57
C GLU A 130 -31.26 17.28 5.73
N GLY A 131 -31.56 15.98 5.61
CA GLY A 131 -32.68 15.48 4.82
C GLY A 131 -32.50 15.64 3.30
N LYS A 132 -31.26 15.82 2.83
CA LYS A 132 -30.89 16.12 1.44
C LYS A 132 -30.41 14.88 0.66
N VAL A 133 -30.92 13.69 0.96
CA VAL A 133 -30.46 12.40 0.38
C VAL A 133 -30.34 12.43 -1.16
N ARG A 134 -31.30 13.07 -1.86
CA ARG A 134 -31.29 13.19 -3.33
C ARG A 134 -30.14 14.03 -3.90
N ARG A 135 -29.39 14.78 -3.08
CA ARG A 135 -28.30 15.67 -3.52
C ARG A 135 -26.92 14.99 -3.55
N MET A 136 -26.79 13.74 -3.10
CA MET A 136 -25.51 13.03 -3.08
C MET A 136 -25.04 12.55 -4.46
N GLY A 137 -25.91 12.58 -5.47
CA GLY A 137 -25.60 12.12 -6.83
C GLY A 137 -25.60 10.60 -6.97
N SER A 138 -25.52 10.11 -8.21
CA SER A 138 -25.60 8.67 -8.54
C SER A 138 -24.33 7.89 -8.19
N ARG A 139 -23.18 8.58 -8.09
CA ARG A 139 -21.84 7.97 -7.92
C ARG A 139 -21.41 7.84 -6.47
N ILE A 140 -22.25 8.26 -5.51
CA ILE A 140 -21.87 8.26 -4.10
C ILE A 140 -21.55 6.86 -3.58
N VAL A 141 -22.29 5.84 -4.05
CA VAL A 141 -22.09 4.45 -3.64
C VAL A 141 -20.73 3.93 -4.14
N GLU A 142 -20.33 4.27 -5.36
CA GLU A 142 -19.03 3.92 -5.95
C GLU A 142 -17.86 4.51 -5.13
N GLN A 143 -18.04 5.73 -4.61
CA GLN A 143 -17.01 6.42 -3.84
C GLN A 143 -16.80 5.85 -2.44
N VAL A 144 -17.85 5.32 -1.82
CA VAL A 144 -17.81 4.86 -0.42
C VAL A 144 -17.65 3.36 -0.26
N MET A 145 -18.03 2.56 -1.27
CA MET A 145 -17.89 1.10 -1.21
C MET A 145 -16.42 0.69 -1.11
N GLY A 146 -16.13 -0.31 -0.27
CA GLY A 146 -14.77 -0.85 -0.13
C GLY A 146 -14.20 -1.42 -1.44
N SER A 147 -15.08 -1.91 -2.33
CA SER A 147 -14.74 -2.41 -3.67
C SER A 147 -14.52 -1.33 -4.73
N GLY A 148 -14.70 -0.04 -4.38
CA GLY A 148 -14.65 1.06 -5.33
C GLY A 148 -13.27 1.19 -5.98
N THR A 149 -12.20 0.89 -5.24
CA THR A 149 -10.83 0.90 -5.75
C THR A 149 -10.62 -0.17 -6.83
N SER A 150 -10.94 -1.45 -6.56
CA SER A 150 -10.73 -2.52 -7.53
C SER A 150 -11.66 -2.41 -8.74
N ALA A 151 -12.93 -2.04 -8.51
CA ALA A 151 -13.91 -1.87 -9.58
C ALA A 151 -13.50 -0.73 -10.53
N ARG A 152 -12.99 0.38 -9.96
CA ARG A 152 -12.51 1.50 -10.77
C ARG A 152 -11.30 1.11 -11.61
N ILE A 153 -10.33 0.44 -11.02
CA ILE A 153 -9.14 -0.05 -11.75
C ILE A 153 -9.56 -0.99 -12.88
N SER A 154 -10.45 -1.95 -12.60
CA SER A 154 -10.96 -2.87 -13.61
C SER A 154 -11.58 -2.13 -14.80
N GLY A 155 -12.40 -1.10 -14.55
CA GLY A 155 -12.98 -0.29 -15.62
C GLY A 155 -11.95 0.54 -16.41
N LEU A 156 -10.82 0.91 -15.82
CA LEU A 156 -9.76 1.67 -16.51
C LEU A 156 -8.90 0.79 -17.45
N ILE A 157 -8.82 -0.51 -17.17
CA ILE A 157 -7.93 -1.45 -17.90
C ILE A 157 -8.68 -2.60 -18.57
N GLY A 158 -10.00 -2.65 -18.47
CA GLY A 158 -10.83 -3.73 -19.02
C GLY A 158 -10.69 -5.08 -18.34
N ALA A 159 -10.26 -5.13 -17.07
CA ALA A 159 -9.99 -6.41 -16.39
C ALA A 159 -11.27 -7.20 -16.12
N GLY A 160 -11.39 -8.40 -16.70
CA GLY A 160 -12.55 -9.28 -16.61
C GLY A 160 -12.38 -10.55 -15.76
N ASN A 161 -11.19 -10.78 -15.21
CA ASN A 161 -10.95 -11.90 -14.31
C ASN A 161 -11.45 -11.55 -12.87
N GLN A 162 -10.86 -12.10 -11.80
CA GLN A 162 -11.27 -11.75 -10.44
C GLN A 162 -10.99 -10.28 -10.15
N VAL A 163 -12.04 -9.54 -9.75
CA VAL A 163 -11.97 -8.16 -9.29
C VAL A 163 -12.51 -8.11 -7.86
N THR A 164 -11.63 -7.89 -6.89
CA THR A 164 -12.00 -7.87 -5.46
C THR A 164 -11.19 -6.84 -4.67
N SER A 165 -11.73 -6.40 -3.54
CA SER A 165 -11.01 -5.57 -2.56
C SER A 165 -11.00 -6.25 -1.21
N ASN A 166 -9.83 -6.28 -0.57
CA ASN A 166 -9.59 -6.75 0.77
C ASN A 166 -9.40 -5.58 1.75
N SER A 167 -9.54 -5.87 3.04
CA SER A 167 -9.19 -4.95 4.13
C SER A 167 -8.65 -5.77 5.31
N SER A 168 -7.35 -5.69 5.49
CA SER A 168 -6.59 -6.34 6.56
C SER A 168 -5.73 -5.32 7.30
N ALA A 169 -6.31 -4.13 7.53
CA ALA A 169 -5.63 -2.98 8.13
C ALA A 169 -4.29 -2.69 7.41
N CYS A 170 -3.19 -2.64 8.16
CA CYS A 170 -1.87 -2.25 7.66
C CYS A 170 -1.23 -3.27 6.70
N SER A 171 -1.72 -4.52 6.64
CA SER A 171 -1.22 -5.55 5.73
C SER A 171 -2.02 -5.66 4.43
N THR A 172 -3.04 -4.82 4.23
CA THR A 172 -3.96 -4.88 3.09
C THR A 172 -3.26 -4.96 1.73
N GLY A 173 -2.32 -4.05 1.44
CA GLY A 173 -1.56 -4.06 0.19
C GLY A 173 -0.67 -5.30 0.01
N ASN A 174 -0.05 -5.80 1.08
CA ASN A 174 0.78 -7.02 1.02
C ASN A 174 -0.07 -8.26 0.77
N GLU A 175 -1.20 -8.37 1.45
CA GLU A 175 -2.15 -9.47 1.26
C GLU A 175 -2.67 -9.49 -0.17
N ALA A 176 -3.01 -8.32 -0.73
CA ALA A 176 -3.45 -8.22 -2.12
C ALA A 176 -2.41 -8.76 -3.12
N VAL A 177 -1.13 -8.42 -2.93
CA VAL A 177 -0.01 -8.92 -3.76
C VAL A 177 0.17 -10.43 -3.60
N ILE A 178 0.06 -10.96 -2.38
CA ILE A 178 0.17 -12.41 -2.12
C ILE A 178 -0.99 -13.17 -2.77
N ASP A 179 -2.23 -12.70 -2.61
CA ASP A 179 -3.41 -13.34 -3.18
C ASP A 179 -3.38 -13.33 -4.72
N ALA A 180 -2.92 -12.23 -5.31
CA ALA A 180 -2.69 -12.12 -6.75
C ALA A 180 -1.63 -13.11 -7.25
N MET A 181 -0.50 -13.22 -6.53
CA MET A 181 0.53 -14.22 -6.83
C MET A 181 -0.03 -15.65 -6.76
N LEU A 182 -0.82 -15.96 -5.73
CA LEU A 182 -1.43 -17.28 -5.57
C LEU A 182 -2.40 -17.60 -6.71
N ARG A 183 -3.20 -16.63 -7.16
CA ARG A 183 -4.13 -16.81 -8.29
C ARG A 183 -3.40 -17.17 -9.59
N ILE A 184 -2.28 -16.49 -9.89
CA ILE A 184 -1.44 -16.80 -11.06
C ILE A 184 -0.77 -18.16 -10.91
N ARG A 185 -0.24 -18.49 -9.72
CA ARG A 185 0.38 -19.79 -9.43
C ARG A 185 -0.58 -20.97 -9.65
N MET A 186 -1.86 -20.75 -9.37
CA MET A 186 -2.95 -21.73 -9.61
C MET A 186 -3.41 -21.79 -11.07
N GLY A 187 -2.90 -20.93 -11.96
CA GLY A 187 -3.32 -20.87 -13.36
C GLY A 187 -4.70 -20.24 -13.57
N LEU A 188 -5.22 -19.50 -12.58
CA LEU A 188 -6.55 -18.87 -12.62
C LEU A 188 -6.53 -17.45 -13.22
N ALA A 189 -5.34 -16.90 -13.45
CA ALA A 189 -5.10 -15.64 -14.15
C ALA A 189 -3.74 -15.68 -14.85
N LYS A 190 -3.58 -14.93 -15.94
CA LYS A 190 -2.25 -14.68 -16.52
C LYS A 190 -1.61 -13.43 -15.92
N ARG A 191 -2.44 -12.44 -15.57
CA ARG A 191 -2.01 -11.15 -15.02
C ARG A 191 -2.91 -10.74 -13.87
N MET A 192 -2.33 -10.05 -12.90
CA MET A 192 -3.06 -9.43 -11.80
C MET A 192 -2.50 -8.04 -11.52
N VAL A 193 -3.37 -7.04 -11.44
CA VAL A 193 -3.03 -5.75 -10.83
C VAL A 193 -3.34 -5.84 -9.35
N ALA A 194 -2.32 -5.69 -8.50
CA ALA A 194 -2.49 -5.85 -7.06
C ALA A 194 -1.81 -4.74 -6.26
N GLY A 195 -2.43 -4.36 -5.15
CA GLY A 195 -1.87 -3.34 -4.27
C GLY A 195 -2.88 -2.77 -3.29
N GLY A 196 -2.66 -1.53 -2.88
CA GLY A 196 -3.53 -0.87 -1.92
C GLY A 196 -3.40 0.64 -1.93
N SER A 197 -4.44 1.29 -1.40
CA SER A 197 -4.54 2.74 -1.29
C SER A 197 -5.22 3.17 0.01
N GLU A 198 -4.94 4.39 0.45
CA GLU A 198 -5.61 5.01 1.60
C GLU A 198 -5.70 6.53 1.42
N GLY A 199 -6.86 7.11 1.73
CA GLY A 199 -7.11 8.55 1.59
C GLY A 199 -6.42 9.42 2.66
N ALA A 200 -6.20 10.70 2.34
CA ALA A 200 -5.68 11.69 3.29
C ALA A 200 -6.86 12.35 4.04
N SER A 201 -7.16 11.89 5.26
CA SER A 201 -8.30 12.47 5.98
C SER A 201 -8.12 12.49 7.49
N PRO A 202 -8.42 13.62 8.16
CA PRO A 202 -8.53 13.66 9.61
C PRO A 202 -9.53 12.65 10.17
N TYR A 203 -10.58 12.31 9.42
CA TYR A 203 -11.59 11.34 9.83
C TYR A 203 -11.03 9.90 9.89
N ILE A 204 -10.05 9.60 9.04
CA ILE A 204 -9.32 8.33 9.05
C ILE A 204 -8.34 8.29 10.23
N TRP A 205 -7.65 9.41 10.51
CA TRP A 205 -6.58 9.44 11.52
C TRP A 205 -7.06 9.71 12.95
N GLY A 206 -8.27 10.23 13.14
CA GLY A 206 -8.79 10.66 14.44
C GLY A 206 -8.83 9.56 15.50
N GLY A 207 -9.19 8.33 15.11
CA GLY A 207 -9.18 7.19 16.01
C GLY A 207 -7.78 6.87 16.55
N PHE A 208 -6.77 6.95 15.69
CA PHE A 208 -5.38 6.74 16.07
C PHE A 208 -4.82 7.86 16.96
N ASP A 209 -5.23 9.12 16.72
CA ASP A 209 -4.90 10.23 17.62
C ASP A 209 -5.51 9.97 19.01
N ALA A 210 -6.80 9.61 19.08
CA ALA A 210 -7.49 9.32 20.34
C ALA A 210 -6.83 8.17 21.12
N MET A 211 -6.35 7.15 20.43
CA MET A 211 -5.58 6.03 21.02
C MET A 211 -4.18 6.43 21.50
N ARG A 212 -3.69 7.62 21.14
CA ARG A 212 -2.34 8.13 21.45
C ARG A 212 -1.22 7.23 20.90
N VAL A 213 -1.46 6.60 19.76
CA VAL A 213 -0.47 5.73 19.08
C VAL A 213 0.31 6.45 17.98
N ILE A 214 -0.05 7.69 17.67
CA ILE A 214 0.58 8.52 16.64
C ILE A 214 1.46 9.63 17.23
N CYS A 215 2.42 10.10 16.44
CA CYS A 215 3.47 11.03 16.82
C CYS A 215 2.95 12.41 17.26
N ARG A 216 3.12 12.78 18.54
CA ARG A 216 2.73 14.11 19.06
C ARG A 216 3.90 15.05 19.36
N LYS A 217 5.15 14.58 19.22
CA LYS A 217 6.35 15.30 19.70
C LYS A 217 7.07 16.15 18.64
N PHE A 218 6.75 15.97 17.37
CA PHE A 218 7.52 16.53 16.25
C PHE A 218 6.67 17.48 15.38
N ASN A 219 5.64 18.12 15.94
CA ASN A 219 4.79 19.04 15.19
C ASN A 219 5.58 20.24 14.63
N ASP A 220 6.60 20.71 15.36
CA ASP A 220 7.48 21.81 14.94
C ASP A 220 8.67 21.37 14.07
N ASN A 221 8.88 20.06 13.92
CA ASN A 221 9.90 19.49 13.03
C ASN A 221 9.37 18.24 12.30
N PRO A 222 8.41 18.42 11.38
CA PRO A 222 7.66 17.32 10.78
C PRO A 222 8.53 16.29 10.06
N ALA A 223 9.52 16.77 9.28
CA ALA A 223 10.40 15.91 8.49
C ALA A 223 11.23 14.94 9.35
N ALA A 224 11.41 15.24 10.63
CA ALA A 224 12.09 14.37 11.58
C ALA A 224 11.13 13.47 12.38
N GLY A 225 9.82 13.52 12.16
CA GLY A 225 8.81 12.93 13.03
C GLY A 225 8.68 11.41 12.94
N SER A 226 8.81 10.83 11.73
CA SER A 226 8.77 9.38 11.57
C SER A 226 10.15 8.79 11.78
N ARG A 227 10.35 8.11 12.91
CA ARG A 227 11.68 7.62 13.33
C ARG A 227 11.66 6.14 13.74
N PRO A 228 11.38 5.21 12.82
CA PRO A 228 11.40 3.78 13.11
C PRO A 228 12.72 3.35 13.78
N MET A 229 12.62 2.44 14.75
CA MET A 229 13.75 1.91 15.54
C MET A 229 14.49 2.92 16.43
N SER A 230 14.15 4.22 16.40
CA SER A 230 14.83 5.24 17.19
C SER A 230 14.41 5.21 18.66
N ALA A 231 15.35 5.42 19.59
CA ALA A 231 15.05 5.58 21.01
C ALA A 231 14.13 6.78 21.30
N SER A 232 14.10 7.77 20.39
CA SER A 232 13.22 8.95 20.49
C SER A 232 11.92 8.80 19.69
N ALA A 233 11.60 7.60 19.19
CA ALA A 233 10.35 7.34 18.48
C ALA A 233 9.13 7.69 19.37
N ALA A 234 8.10 8.27 18.77
CA ALA A 234 7.01 8.90 19.51
C ALA A 234 5.61 8.40 19.10
N GLY A 235 5.53 7.24 18.45
CA GLY A 235 4.34 6.77 17.74
C GLY A 235 4.50 6.95 16.23
N PHE A 236 3.65 6.29 15.46
CA PHE A 236 3.72 6.38 14.01
C PHE A 236 3.24 7.74 13.51
N VAL A 237 3.74 8.20 12.37
CA VAL A 237 3.18 9.38 11.68
C VAL A 237 2.11 8.88 10.71
N PRO A 238 0.86 9.37 10.75
CA PRO A 238 -0.16 8.99 9.79
C PRO A 238 0.28 9.31 8.35
N GLY A 239 -0.09 8.46 7.41
CA GLY A 239 0.14 8.72 5.99
C GLY A 239 -1.04 8.32 5.11
N SER A 240 -0.97 8.72 3.85
CA SER A 240 -1.88 8.35 2.77
C SER A 240 -1.10 8.08 1.48
N GLY A 241 -1.79 7.59 0.45
CA GLY A 241 -1.20 7.31 -0.85
C GLY A 241 -1.70 5.99 -1.43
N GLY A 242 -0.99 5.50 -2.44
CA GLY A 242 -1.32 4.24 -3.09
C GLY A 242 -0.17 3.70 -3.93
N ALA A 243 -0.20 2.39 -4.15
CA ALA A 243 0.68 1.74 -5.10
C ALA A 243 -0.01 0.51 -5.69
N MET A 244 0.31 0.23 -6.94
CA MET A 244 -0.18 -0.92 -7.69
C MET A 244 0.98 -1.60 -8.41
N ILE A 245 0.92 -2.93 -8.48
CA ILE A 245 1.93 -3.78 -9.08
C ILE A 245 1.23 -4.69 -10.09
N VAL A 246 1.82 -4.81 -11.29
CA VAL A 246 1.39 -5.78 -12.30
C VAL A 246 2.19 -7.06 -12.10
N LEU A 247 1.52 -8.09 -11.61
CA LEU A 247 2.03 -9.45 -11.54
C LEU A 247 1.64 -10.20 -12.80
N GLU A 248 2.56 -11.00 -13.33
CA GLU A 248 2.35 -11.74 -14.56
C GLU A 248 2.98 -13.13 -14.48
N ASP A 249 2.32 -14.09 -15.11
CA ASP A 249 2.89 -15.40 -15.39
C ASP A 249 4.17 -15.25 -16.23
N LEU A 250 5.26 -15.92 -15.82
CA LEU A 250 6.57 -15.76 -16.47
C LEU A 250 6.55 -16.07 -17.96
N GLU A 251 5.85 -17.13 -18.39
CA GLU A 251 5.80 -17.51 -19.81
C GLU A 251 5.06 -16.44 -20.63
N THR A 252 3.98 -15.90 -20.07
CA THR A 252 3.21 -14.80 -20.67
C THR A 252 4.07 -13.53 -20.78
N ALA A 253 4.80 -13.17 -19.72
CA ALA A 253 5.71 -12.03 -19.72
C ALA A 253 6.83 -12.17 -20.75
N LEU A 254 7.46 -13.35 -20.83
CA LEU A 254 8.53 -13.63 -21.80
C LEU A 254 8.00 -13.61 -23.25
N ALA A 255 6.82 -14.18 -23.50
CA ALA A 255 6.23 -14.25 -24.85
C ALA A 255 5.98 -12.86 -25.47
N ARG A 256 5.66 -11.85 -24.64
CA ARG A 256 5.47 -10.47 -25.10
C ARG A 256 6.71 -9.58 -24.94
N GLY A 257 7.85 -10.13 -24.51
CA GLY A 257 9.08 -9.37 -24.28
C GLY A 257 8.98 -8.33 -23.16
N ALA A 258 8.18 -8.62 -22.12
CA ALA A 258 7.99 -7.72 -20.99
C ALA A 258 9.30 -7.45 -20.23
N ARG A 259 9.45 -6.23 -19.72
CA ARG A 259 10.44 -5.96 -18.66
C ARG A 259 10.06 -6.77 -17.43
N ILE A 260 11.05 -7.36 -16.77
CA ILE A 260 10.89 -8.06 -15.49
C ILE A 260 11.72 -7.33 -14.44
N TYR A 261 11.07 -6.81 -13.40
CA TYR A 261 11.74 -6.16 -12.27
C TYR A 261 12.27 -7.17 -11.27
N ALA A 262 11.44 -8.13 -10.91
CA ALA A 262 11.74 -9.17 -9.92
C ALA A 262 10.77 -10.36 -10.08
N GLU A 263 11.12 -11.48 -9.43
CA GLU A 263 10.23 -12.64 -9.25
C GLU A 263 9.72 -12.67 -7.80
N ILE A 264 8.42 -12.95 -7.62
CA ILE A 264 7.87 -13.20 -6.29
C ILE A 264 7.98 -14.70 -6.01
N ILE A 265 9.02 -15.06 -5.27
CA ILE A 265 9.35 -16.47 -5.00
C ILE A 265 8.53 -17.06 -3.85
N GLY A 266 7.97 -16.26 -2.94
CA GLY A 266 7.03 -16.77 -1.95
C GLY A 266 6.30 -15.71 -1.13
N GLY A 267 5.26 -16.15 -0.42
CA GLY A 267 4.46 -15.30 0.46
C GLY A 267 3.58 -16.13 1.39
N TYR A 268 3.21 -15.56 2.54
CA TYR A 268 2.39 -16.24 3.53
C TYR A 268 1.52 -15.25 4.31
N VAL A 269 0.27 -15.64 4.58
CA VAL A 269 -0.69 -14.87 5.36
C VAL A 269 -1.20 -15.74 6.50
N ASN A 270 -1.23 -15.20 7.72
CA ASN A 270 -1.78 -15.89 8.89
C ASN A 270 -2.37 -14.90 9.91
N CYS A 271 -2.95 -15.46 10.98
CA CYS A 271 -3.47 -14.68 12.10
C CYS A 271 -3.01 -15.29 13.43
N GLY A 272 -2.72 -14.43 14.40
CA GLY A 272 -2.34 -14.81 15.77
C GLY A 272 -3.52 -15.22 16.66
N GLY A 273 -4.76 -15.13 16.17
CA GLY A 273 -5.99 -15.54 16.85
C GLY A 273 -6.32 -14.76 18.13
N GLN A 274 -5.68 -13.61 18.37
CA GLN A 274 -5.75 -12.88 19.65
C GLN A 274 -5.41 -13.79 20.85
N ARG A 275 -4.37 -14.61 20.69
CA ARG A 275 -3.84 -15.51 21.72
C ARG A 275 -2.34 -15.28 21.90
N MET A 276 -1.77 -15.89 22.93
CA MET A 276 -0.33 -15.83 23.24
C MET A 276 0.20 -14.39 23.26
N SER A 277 -0.43 -13.56 24.09
CA SER A 277 -0.13 -12.12 24.23
C SER A 277 -0.49 -11.23 23.03
N GLY A 278 -1.05 -11.78 21.94
CA GLY A 278 -1.70 -11.00 20.90
C GLY A 278 -3.09 -10.52 21.30
N SER A 279 -3.54 -9.41 20.72
CA SER A 279 -4.87 -8.81 20.89
C SER A 279 -5.41 -8.36 19.53
N MET A 280 -6.53 -7.62 19.52
CA MET A 280 -7.03 -6.97 18.30
C MET A 280 -6.00 -5.98 17.71
N THR A 281 -5.19 -5.35 18.55
CA THR A 281 -4.27 -4.26 18.15
C THR A 281 -2.79 -4.59 18.37
N ALA A 282 -2.49 -5.78 18.89
CA ALA A 282 -1.12 -6.23 19.14
C ALA A 282 -0.89 -7.62 18.51
N PRO A 283 0.22 -7.82 17.79
CA PRO A 283 0.50 -9.11 17.17
C PRO A 283 0.90 -10.14 18.22
N ASN A 284 0.59 -11.41 17.93
CA ASN A 284 1.18 -12.55 18.63
C ASN A 284 2.60 -12.79 18.06
N PRO A 285 3.67 -12.76 18.88
CA PRO A 285 5.05 -12.98 18.40
C PRO A 285 5.26 -14.33 17.69
N GLU A 286 4.57 -15.39 18.14
CA GLU A 286 4.62 -16.69 17.47
C GLU A 286 3.91 -16.66 16.12
N GLY A 287 2.80 -15.92 15.99
CA GLY A 287 2.13 -15.68 14.72
C GLY A 287 3.07 -15.03 13.69
N VAL A 288 3.79 -13.99 14.10
CA VAL A 288 4.80 -13.32 13.29
C VAL A 288 5.90 -14.28 12.87
N ARG A 289 6.47 -15.05 13.81
CA ARG A 289 7.52 -16.05 13.51
C ARG A 289 7.03 -17.13 12.54
N ARG A 290 5.80 -17.61 12.70
CA ARG A 290 5.19 -18.57 11.77
C ARG A 290 5.00 -17.98 10.38
N CYS A 291 4.61 -16.71 10.29
CA CYS A 291 4.47 -16.03 9.02
C CYS A 291 5.80 -15.97 8.27
N ILE A 292 6.87 -15.54 8.94
CA ILE A 292 8.23 -15.47 8.36
C ILE A 292 8.72 -16.85 7.91
N ARG A 293 8.56 -17.88 8.75
CA ARG A 293 8.93 -19.27 8.39
C ARG A 293 8.09 -19.82 7.25
N GLY A 294 6.80 -19.51 7.21
CA GLY A 294 5.88 -19.87 6.13
C GLY A 294 6.29 -19.24 4.80
N SER A 295 6.65 -17.95 4.80
CA SER A 295 7.12 -17.24 3.61
C SER A 295 8.44 -17.83 3.09
N MET A 296 9.40 -18.12 3.97
CA MET A 296 10.66 -18.80 3.57
C MET A 296 10.39 -20.21 3.01
N ALA A 297 9.48 -20.96 3.63
CA ALA A 297 9.13 -22.30 3.20
C ALA A 297 8.43 -22.31 1.82
N ASP A 298 7.51 -21.37 1.56
CA ASP A 298 6.89 -21.22 0.24
C ASP A 298 7.91 -20.76 -0.82
N ALA A 299 8.85 -19.91 -0.44
CA ALA A 299 9.97 -19.46 -1.28
C ALA A 299 11.03 -20.52 -1.55
N GLY A 300 11.11 -21.57 -0.72
CA GLY A 300 12.16 -22.59 -0.82
C GLY A 300 13.56 -22.08 -0.49
N ILE A 301 13.67 -21.03 0.34
CA ILE A 301 14.93 -20.40 0.72
C ILE A 301 15.28 -20.65 2.20
N SER A 302 16.55 -20.49 2.52
CA SER A 302 17.05 -20.46 3.89
C SER A 302 17.12 -19.03 4.44
N ALA A 303 17.26 -18.89 5.75
CA ALA A 303 17.46 -17.59 6.39
C ALA A 303 18.79 -16.90 5.99
N SER A 304 19.69 -17.58 5.26
CA SER A 304 20.95 -17.01 4.73
C SER A 304 20.78 -16.30 3.41
N ASP A 305 19.69 -16.59 2.72
CA ASP A 305 19.41 -16.06 1.39
C ASP A 305 18.63 -14.73 1.48
N ILE A 306 18.37 -14.24 2.70
CA ILE A 306 17.71 -12.96 2.94
C ILE A 306 18.79 -11.92 3.19
N ASP A 307 18.95 -11.00 2.24
CA ASP A 307 19.91 -9.90 2.35
C ASP A 307 19.34 -8.69 3.10
N VAL A 308 18.05 -8.41 2.88
CA VAL A 308 17.39 -7.17 3.31
C VAL A 308 15.96 -7.42 3.77
N ILE A 309 15.54 -6.73 4.82
CA ILE A 309 14.15 -6.67 5.28
C ILE A 309 13.67 -5.21 5.24
N ASN A 310 12.65 -4.93 4.43
CA ASN A 310 11.87 -3.71 4.59
C ASN A 310 10.77 -3.97 5.63
N GLY A 311 10.93 -3.37 6.80
CA GLY A 311 10.15 -3.69 7.99
C GLY A 311 8.78 -3.03 8.07
N HIS A 312 7.87 -3.61 8.85
CA HIS A 312 6.66 -2.89 9.23
C HIS A 312 7.01 -1.67 10.09
N LEU A 313 7.89 -1.83 11.09
CA LEU A 313 8.66 -0.79 11.79
C LEU A 313 8.00 0.59 11.77
N THR A 314 7.03 0.77 12.66
CA THR A 314 6.07 1.88 12.63
C THR A 314 6.52 3.08 13.45
N ALA A 315 7.73 3.09 14.01
CA ALA A 315 8.17 4.09 14.99
C ALA A 315 7.33 4.05 16.28
N THR A 316 6.87 2.85 16.65
CA THR A 316 6.13 2.61 17.90
C THR A 316 6.95 1.74 18.83
N TYR A 317 6.41 1.48 20.03
CA TYR A 317 7.01 0.52 20.96
C TYR A 317 7.09 -0.92 20.39
N ALA A 318 6.42 -1.20 19.26
CA ALA A 318 6.41 -2.50 18.61
C ALA A 318 7.71 -2.81 17.85
N ASP A 319 8.46 -1.80 17.39
CA ASP A 319 9.63 -1.97 16.52
C ASP A 319 10.67 -2.96 17.10
N PRO A 320 11.06 -2.88 18.40
CA PRO A 320 12.01 -3.86 18.96
C PRO A 320 11.44 -5.28 19.04
N TYR A 321 10.12 -5.44 19.17
CA TYR A 321 9.48 -6.76 19.20
C TYR A 321 9.41 -7.40 17.81
N GLU A 322 9.24 -6.57 16.78
CA GLU A 322 9.31 -7.00 15.39
C GLU A 322 10.71 -7.52 15.06
N VAL A 323 11.76 -6.73 15.36
CA VAL A 323 13.17 -7.15 15.15
C VAL A 323 13.51 -8.42 15.93
N LYS A 324 13.07 -8.54 17.19
CA LYS A 324 13.24 -9.77 17.98
C LYS A 324 12.54 -10.97 17.34
N SER A 325 11.37 -10.75 16.73
CA SER A 325 10.61 -11.82 16.06
C SER A 325 11.33 -12.29 14.79
N TRP A 326 11.92 -11.38 14.02
CA TRP A 326 12.80 -11.72 12.90
C TRP A 326 14.03 -12.52 13.37
N ALA A 327 14.78 -12.04 14.36
CA ALA A 327 15.95 -12.75 14.89
C ALA A 327 15.62 -14.18 15.33
N ALA A 328 14.50 -14.36 16.05
CA ALA A 328 14.05 -15.68 16.48
C ALA A 328 13.52 -16.57 15.34
N ALA A 329 12.89 -15.99 14.31
CA ALA A 329 12.40 -16.74 13.16
C ALA A 329 13.54 -17.21 12.26
N LEU A 330 14.49 -16.31 11.98
CA LEU A 330 15.64 -16.49 11.10
C LEU A 330 16.80 -17.22 11.80
N LYS A 331 16.78 -17.30 13.14
CA LYS A 331 17.89 -17.82 13.98
C LYS A 331 19.20 -17.07 13.70
N ARG A 332 19.10 -15.74 13.60
CA ARG A 332 20.21 -14.83 13.31
C ARG A 332 20.63 -14.06 14.55
N THR A 333 21.92 -13.77 14.64
CA THR A 333 22.52 -12.90 15.66
C THR A 333 22.80 -11.53 15.05
N PRO A 334 23.09 -10.48 15.84
CA PRO A 334 23.39 -9.16 15.31
C PRO A 334 24.52 -9.13 14.27
N GLU A 335 25.50 -10.03 14.37
CA GLU A 335 26.67 -10.09 13.48
C GLU A 335 26.35 -10.63 12.08
N ASN A 336 25.21 -11.32 11.91
CA ASN A 336 24.80 -11.92 10.64
C ASN A 336 23.35 -11.61 10.27
N PHE A 337 22.80 -10.57 10.88
CA PHE A 337 21.43 -10.12 10.63
C PHE A 337 21.34 -9.43 9.26
N PRO A 338 20.27 -9.65 8.47
CA PRO A 338 20.07 -8.93 7.22
C PRO A 338 20.02 -7.42 7.46
N TYR A 339 20.32 -6.65 6.42
CA TYR A 339 20.08 -5.20 6.46
C TYR A 339 18.59 -4.95 6.72
N ILE A 340 18.29 -3.94 7.53
CA ILE A 340 16.91 -3.55 7.81
C ILE A 340 16.71 -2.08 7.48
N GLN A 341 15.57 -1.80 6.87
CA GLN A 341 15.13 -0.44 6.55
C GLN A 341 13.63 -0.31 6.85
N SER A 342 13.13 0.92 6.87
CA SER A 342 11.70 1.19 6.97
C SER A 342 11.35 2.38 6.09
N THR A 343 10.66 2.11 4.98
CA THR A 343 10.15 3.16 4.09
C THR A 343 9.24 4.15 4.83
N LYS A 344 8.60 3.71 5.93
CA LYS A 344 7.75 4.58 6.76
C LYS A 344 8.51 5.73 7.40
N SER A 345 9.84 5.63 7.53
CA SER A 345 10.67 6.77 7.96
C SER A 345 10.55 7.97 7.02
N LEU A 346 10.34 7.71 5.72
CA LEU A 346 10.22 8.73 4.68
C LEU A 346 8.77 9.12 4.43
N ILE A 347 7.84 8.17 4.44
CA ILE A 347 6.46 8.40 3.99
C ILE A 347 5.42 8.44 5.12
N GLY A 348 5.81 8.16 6.37
CA GLY A 348 4.86 7.85 7.44
C GLY A 348 4.19 6.50 7.24
N HIS A 349 3.07 6.26 7.91
CA HIS A 349 2.33 5.00 7.81
C HIS A 349 1.07 5.17 6.97
N CYS A 350 1.16 4.81 5.69
CA CYS A 350 0.07 4.88 4.71
C CYS A 350 -1.03 3.80 4.88
N LEU A 351 -1.21 3.28 6.11
CA LEU A 351 -2.26 2.32 6.48
C LEU A 351 -2.40 1.17 5.48
N GLY A 352 -3.57 1.01 4.83
CA GLY A 352 -3.81 -0.06 3.86
C GLY A 352 -2.91 -0.03 2.62
N ALA A 353 -2.37 1.15 2.27
CA ALA A 353 -1.44 1.32 1.16
C ALA A 353 0.02 0.99 1.51
N ALA A 354 0.36 0.95 2.81
CA ALA A 354 1.75 0.89 3.27
C ALA A 354 2.51 -0.29 2.65
N GLY A 355 1.92 -1.49 2.73
CA GLY A 355 2.53 -2.69 2.16
C GLY A 355 2.80 -2.59 0.66
N ALA A 356 1.87 -2.05 -0.13
CA ALA A 356 2.06 -1.92 -1.56
C ALA A 356 3.16 -0.91 -1.92
N ILE A 357 3.22 0.24 -1.23
CA ILE A 357 4.28 1.25 -1.44
C ILE A 357 5.64 0.68 -1.03
N GLU A 358 5.70 -0.07 0.07
CA GLU A 358 6.89 -0.77 0.56
C GLU A 358 7.37 -1.86 -0.39
N CYS A 359 6.44 -2.60 -1.03
CA CYS A 359 6.78 -3.53 -2.10
C CYS A 359 7.43 -2.79 -3.28
N VAL A 360 6.82 -1.71 -3.79
CA VAL A 360 7.39 -0.92 -4.89
C VAL A 360 8.78 -0.40 -4.54
N ALA A 361 8.98 0.15 -3.33
CA ALA A 361 10.29 0.61 -2.87
C ALA A 361 11.31 -0.54 -2.88
N SER A 362 10.95 -1.70 -2.32
CA SER A 362 11.84 -2.86 -2.21
C SER A 362 12.21 -3.44 -3.58
N ILE A 363 11.25 -3.53 -4.50
CA ILE A 363 11.45 -4.04 -5.86
C ILE A 363 12.35 -3.07 -6.64
N LEU A 364 12.11 -1.77 -6.54
CA LEU A 364 12.90 -0.75 -7.22
C LEU A 364 14.35 -0.73 -6.73
N GLN A 365 14.53 -0.84 -5.41
CA GLN A 365 15.84 -0.97 -4.76
C GLN A 365 16.60 -2.23 -5.18
N LEU A 366 15.91 -3.37 -5.23
CA LEU A 366 16.47 -4.62 -5.73
C LEU A 366 16.91 -4.49 -7.19
N TYR A 367 16.03 -3.96 -8.04
CA TYR A 367 16.28 -3.81 -9.47
C TYR A 367 17.41 -2.83 -9.80
N LYS A 368 17.59 -1.79 -8.97
CA LYS A 368 18.57 -0.71 -9.18
C LYS A 368 19.81 -0.82 -8.28
N GLY A 369 19.87 -1.82 -7.40
CA GLY A 369 21.02 -2.10 -6.53
C GLY A 369 21.32 -1.02 -5.49
N PHE A 370 20.33 -0.60 -4.68
CA PHE A 370 20.56 0.36 -3.58
C PHE A 370 19.65 0.12 -2.37
N LEU A 371 20.01 0.70 -1.22
CA LEU A 371 19.18 0.80 -0.02
C LEU A 371 19.04 2.27 0.41
N HIS A 372 17.96 2.63 1.12
CA HIS A 372 17.68 4.00 1.55
C HIS A 372 17.89 4.18 3.05
#